data_AF-A0A4R5VXG9-F1
#
_entry.id   AF-A0A4R5VXG9-F1
#
_cell.length_a   1.000
_cell.length_b   1.000
_cell.length_c   1.000
_cell.angle_alpha   90.00
_cell.angle_beta   90.00
_cell.angle_gamma   90.00
#
_symmetry.space_group_name_H-M   'P 1'
#
loop_
_entity.id
_entity.type
_entity.pdbx_description
1 polymer ?
#
loop_
_entity_poly.entity_id
_entity_poly.type
_entity_poly.pdbx_seq_one_letter_code
_entity_poly.pdbx_strand_id
1 'polypeptide(L)'
;MANALVSIQIIPKTKDGEDVIPYVDEAIRIIDESGVKYQVHPLETTMEGELEHLFSVITKMNERMMEIGSKNVISQIKVLYQPSGITMDQLTEKYR
;
A
#
# COMPACT_ATOMS: atom_id res chain seq x y z
N MET A 1 2.84 18.27 -3.87
CA MET A 1 1.79 17.98 -4.88
C MET A 1 2.09 16.56 -5.30
N ALA A 2 1.15 15.63 -5.13
CA ALA A 2 1.44 14.21 -5.33
C ALA A 2 2.19 13.98 -6.65
N ASN A 3 3.41 13.45 -6.55
CA ASN A 3 4.27 13.15 -7.69
C ASN A 3 4.31 11.65 -7.99
N ALA A 4 3.62 10.83 -7.21
CA ALA A 4 3.59 9.40 -7.37
C ALA A 4 2.24 8.78 -7.01
N LEU A 5 1.93 7.70 -7.73
CA LEU A 5 0.93 6.71 -7.32
C LEU A 5 1.67 5.41 -7.04
N VAL A 6 1.39 4.79 -5.90
CA VAL A 6 1.98 3.50 -5.52
C VAL A 6 0.87 2.53 -5.14
N SER A 7 0.65 1.53 -5.98
CA SER A 7 -0.22 0.40 -5.66
C SER A 7 0.60 -0.69 -5.00
N ILE A 8 0.11 -1.20 -3.87
CA ILE A 8 0.74 -2.27 -3.12
C ILE A 8 -0.23 -3.43 -2.88
N GLN A 9 0.25 -4.64 -3.12
CA GLN A 9 -0.35 -5.89 -2.66
C GLN A 9 0.66 -6.60 -1.77
N ILE A 10 0.26 -6.92 -0.53
CA ILE A 10 1.06 -7.75 0.36
C ILE A 10 0.58 -9.20 0.34
N ILE A 11 1.55 -10.11 0.43
CA ILE A 11 1.33 -11.55 0.51
C ILE A 11 2.18 -12.04 1.70
N PRO A 12 1.70 -11.89 2.93
CA PRO A 12 2.43 -12.31 4.12
C PRO A 12 2.42 -13.83 4.26
N LYS A 13 3.52 -14.39 4.77
CA LYS A 13 3.61 -15.80 5.13
C LYS A 13 3.11 -15.98 6.55
N THR A 14 1.85 -16.35 6.68
CA THR A 14 1.19 -16.61 7.97
C THR A 14 1.75 -17.85 8.65
N LYS A 15 1.66 -17.88 9.98
CA LYS A 15 1.99 -19.06 10.78
C LYS A 15 0.91 -20.11 10.58
N ASP A 16 1.31 -21.37 10.46
CA ASP A 16 0.41 -22.53 10.48
C ASP A 16 -0.81 -22.48 9.53
N GLY A 17 -0.74 -21.68 8.47
CA GLY A 17 -1.85 -21.51 7.52
C GLY A 17 -3.01 -20.64 8.04
N GLU A 18 -2.76 -19.81 9.05
CA GLU A 18 -3.70 -18.79 9.52
C GLU A 18 -4.19 -17.89 8.39
N ASP A 19 -5.37 -17.33 8.58
CA ASP A 19 -5.97 -16.39 7.64
C ASP A 19 -5.04 -15.18 7.41
N VAL A 20 -4.94 -14.77 6.16
CA VAL A 20 -4.16 -13.61 5.72
C VAL A 20 -4.86 -12.29 6.04
N ILE A 21 -6.19 -12.31 6.18
CA ILE A 21 -7.01 -11.10 6.34
C ILE A 21 -6.57 -10.20 7.52
N PRO A 22 -6.28 -10.72 8.73
CA PRO A 22 -5.80 -9.87 9.83
C PRO A 22 -4.49 -9.12 9.53
N TYR A 23 -3.60 -9.72 8.73
CA TYR A 23 -2.37 -9.06 8.29
C TYR A 23 -2.65 -7.96 7.26
N VAL A 24 -3.60 -8.21 6.36
CA VAL A 24 -4.05 -7.23 5.35
C VAL A 24 -4.75 -6.04 6.02
N ASP A 25 -5.61 -6.29 7.00
CA ASP A 25 -6.28 -5.23 7.77
C ASP A 25 -5.27 -4.32 8.49
N GLU A 26 -4.25 -4.91 9.10
CA GLU A 26 -3.19 -4.14 9.76
C GLU A 26 -2.35 -3.32 8.76
N ALA A 27 -2.10 -3.86 7.56
CA ALA A 27 -1.43 -3.12 6.51
C ALA A 27 -2.26 -1.93 6.00
N ILE A 28 -3.59 -2.11 5.84
CA ILE A 28 -4.50 -1.01 5.47
C ILE A 28 -4.58 0.03 6.59
N ARG A 29 -4.58 -0.38 7.86
CA ARG A 29 -4.53 0.54 9.02
C ARG A 29 -3.29 1.44 8.97
N ILE A 30 -2.12 0.89 8.63
CA ILE A 30 -0.88 1.68 8.46
C ILE A 30 -1.00 2.71 7.33
N ILE A 31 -1.65 2.35 6.22
CA ILE A 31 -1.92 3.28 5.13
C ILE A 31 -2.87 4.40 5.61
N ASP A 32 -3.95 4.06 6.30
CA ASP A 32 -4.90 5.03 6.84
C ASP A 32 -4.22 6.02 7.80
N GLU A 33 -3.42 5.50 8.74
CA GLU A 33 -2.68 6.32 9.71
C GLU A 33 -1.59 7.21 9.09
N SER A 34 -1.16 6.92 7.86
CA SER A 34 -0.22 7.78 7.15
C SER A 34 -0.84 9.10 6.68
N GLY A 35 -2.18 9.17 6.61
CA GLY A 35 -2.91 10.37 6.18
C GLY A 35 -2.81 10.66 4.68
N VAL A 36 -2.21 9.75 3.88
CA VAL A 36 -2.18 9.90 2.42
C VAL A 36 -3.55 9.60 1.83
N LYS A 37 -3.85 10.17 0.67
CA LYS A 37 -5.03 9.75 -0.09
C LYS A 37 -4.78 8.33 -0.60
N TYR A 38 -5.72 7.43 -0.37
CA TYR A 38 -5.60 6.04 -0.81
C TYR A 38 -6.93 5.48 -1.26
N GLN A 39 -6.87 4.34 -1.94
CA GLN A 39 -8.04 3.55 -2.27
C GLN A 39 -7.74 2.06 -2.21
N VAL A 40 -8.58 1.33 -1.47
CA VAL A 40 -8.55 -0.13 -1.42
C VAL A 40 -9.25 -0.71 -2.65
N HIS A 41 -8.63 -1.70 -3.26
CA HIS A 41 -9.16 -2.49 -4.38
C HIS A 41 -9.16 -3.98 -4.01
N PRO A 42 -9.86 -4.83 -4.79
CA PRO A 42 -9.95 -6.26 -4.46
C PRO A 42 -8.60 -6.99 -4.36
N LEU A 43 -7.54 -6.49 -5.03
CA LEU A 43 -6.24 -7.16 -5.09
C LEU A 43 -5.05 -6.27 -4.73
N GLU A 44 -5.25 -4.97 -4.49
CA GLU A 44 -4.18 -4.03 -4.12
C GLU A 44 -4.78 -2.81 -3.41
N THR A 45 -3.95 -2.00 -2.76
CA THR A 45 -4.32 -0.66 -2.31
C THR A 45 -3.45 0.35 -3.02
N THR A 46 -4.05 1.37 -3.64
CA THR A 46 -3.32 2.44 -4.32
C THR A 46 -3.23 3.67 -3.42
N MET A 47 -2.02 4.18 -3.21
CA MET A 47 -1.74 5.41 -2.47
C MET A 47 -1.33 6.51 -3.44
N GLU A 48 -1.67 7.75 -3.13
CA GLU A 48 -1.34 8.97 -3.86
C GLU A 48 -0.59 9.93 -2.95
N GLY A 49 0.59 10.40 -3.38
CA GLY A 49 1.42 11.26 -2.54
C GLY A 49 2.81 11.52 -3.10
N GLU A 50 3.73 11.89 -2.21
CA GLU A 50 5.15 12.06 -2.53
C GLU A 50 5.86 10.70 -2.46
N LEU A 51 6.65 10.35 -3.48
CA LEU A 51 7.27 9.03 -3.64
C LEU A 51 7.98 8.53 -2.38
N GLU A 52 8.86 9.35 -1.80
CA GLU A 52 9.64 8.99 -0.60
C GLU A 52 8.73 8.70 0.60
N HIS A 53 7.68 9.50 0.78
CA HIS A 53 6.72 9.29 1.86
C HIS A 53 5.95 7.98 1.66
N LEU A 54 5.48 7.70 0.43
CA LEU A 54 4.79 6.44 0.13
C LEU A 54 5.66 5.22 0.38
N PHE A 55 6.95 5.26 0.00
CA PHE A 55 7.88 4.18 0.32
C PHE A 55 8.14 4.05 1.83
N SER A 56 8.14 5.15 2.59
CA SER A 56 8.25 5.08 4.06
C SER A 56 7.07 4.35 4.71
N VAL A 57 5.86 4.47 4.15
CA VAL A 57 4.67 3.71 4.58
C VAL A 57 4.87 2.22 4.32
N ILE A 58 5.41 1.86 3.16
CA ILE A 58 5.70 0.46 2.80
C ILE A 58 6.76 -0.15 3.72
N THR A 59 7.79 0.62 4.09
CA THR A 59 8.80 0.17 5.07
C THR A 59 8.16 -0.17 6.41
N LYS A 60 7.35 0.75 6.97
CA LYS A 60 6.62 0.52 8.23
C LYS A 60 5.68 -0.67 8.15
N MET A 61 5.00 -0.84 7.02
CA MET A 61 4.13 -1.98 6.76
C MET A 61 4.91 -3.31 6.81
N ASN A 62 6.06 -3.39 6.13
CA ASN A 62 6.88 -4.60 6.13
C ASN A 62 7.40 -4.96 7.53
N GLU A 63 7.88 -3.98 8.29
CA GLU A 63 8.32 -4.16 9.68
C GLU A 63 7.17 -4.67 10.55
N ARG A 64 5.99 -4.04 10.42
CA ARG A 64 4.81 -4.43 11.19
C ARG A 64 4.41 -5.87 10.93
N MET A 65 4.46 -6.34 9.68
CA MET A 65 4.13 -7.73 9.36
C MET A 65 5.00 -8.71 10.17
N MET A 66 6.27 -8.39 10.39
CA MET A 66 7.18 -9.24 11.17
C MET A 66 6.82 -9.22 12.65
N GLU A 67 6.50 -8.04 13.20
CA GLU A 67 6.09 -7.87 14.60
C GLU A 67 4.84 -8.69 14.95
N ILE A 68 3.86 -8.75 14.04
CA ILE A 68 2.62 -9.53 14.23
C ILE A 68 2.78 -11.00 13.82
N GLY A 69 4.02 -11.46 13.61
CA GLY A 69 4.37 -12.87 13.51
C GLY A 69 4.46 -13.44 12.10
N SER A 70 4.40 -12.63 11.04
CA SER A 70 4.72 -13.10 9.70
C SER A 70 6.21 -13.47 9.61
N LYS A 71 6.54 -14.58 8.95
CA LYS A 71 7.95 -14.98 8.74
C LYS A 71 8.65 -14.10 7.71
N ASN A 72 7.92 -13.74 6.67
CA ASN A 72 8.33 -12.84 5.59
C ASN A 72 7.08 -12.35 4.87
N VAL A 73 7.20 -11.25 4.13
CA VAL A 73 6.13 -10.71 3.30
C VAL A 73 6.65 -10.46 1.89
N ILE A 74 5.89 -10.88 0.88
CA ILE A 74 6.11 -10.46 -0.50
C ILE A 74 5.24 -9.23 -0.74
N SER A 75 5.85 -8.13 -1.15
CA SER A 75 5.14 -6.91 -1.53
C SER A 75 5.27 -6.74 -3.04
N GLN A 76 4.14 -6.84 -3.76
CA GLN A 76 4.07 -6.49 -5.17
C GLN A 76 3.71 -5.02 -5.28
N ILE A 77 4.58 -4.24 -5.90
CA ILE A 77 4.47 -2.79 -5.94
C ILE A 77 4.45 -2.32 -7.40
N LYS A 78 3.47 -1.48 -7.72
CA LYS A 78 3.39 -0.77 -8.99
C LYS A 78 3.54 0.72 -8.72
N VAL A 79 4.55 1.34 -9.31
CA VAL A 79 4.87 2.75 -9.11
C VAL A 79 4.69 3.50 -10.42
N LEU A 80 3.87 4.54 -10.37
CA LEU A 80 3.89 5.62 -11.35
C LEU A 80 4.52 6.83 -10.69
N TYR A 81 5.58 7.38 -11.29
CA TYR A 81 6.23 8.60 -10.84
C TYR A 81 6.19 9.65 -11.95
N GLN A 82 5.69 10.83 -11.60
CA GLN A 82 5.50 11.96 -12.50
C GLN A 82 5.78 13.26 -11.72
N PRO A 83 6.99 13.84 -11.84
CA PRO A 83 7.39 15.05 -11.09
C PRO A 83 6.48 16.26 -11.31
N SER A 84 5.82 16.34 -12.47
CA SER A 84 4.87 17.40 -12.79
C SER A 84 3.53 17.27 -12.06
N GLY A 85 3.33 16.22 -11.26
CA GLY A 85 2.11 15.93 -10.53
C GLY A 85 1.25 14.88 -11.23
N ILE A 86 0.64 13.97 -10.45
CA ILE A 86 -0.29 12.94 -10.91
C ILE A 86 -1.27 12.57 -9.79
N THR A 87 -2.52 12.29 -10.12
CA THR A 87 -3.54 11.82 -9.16
C THR A 87 -4.28 10.59 -9.67
N MET A 88 -4.88 9.82 -8.74
CA MET A 88 -5.74 8.68 -9.08
C MET A 88 -6.98 9.11 -9.87
N ASP A 89 -7.56 10.26 -9.52
CA ASP A 89 -8.78 10.77 -10.15
C ASP A 89 -8.53 11.08 -11.63
N GLN A 90 -7.38 11.69 -11.97
CA GLN A 90 -7.00 11.95 -13.37
C GLN A 90 -6.94 10.68 -14.23
N LEU A 91 -6.56 9.54 -13.65
CA LEU A 91 -6.46 8.28 -14.39
C LEU A 91 -7.78 7.51 -14.48
N THR A 92 -8.74 7.83 -13.61
CA THR A 92 -10.00 7.07 -13.46
C THR A 92 -11.25 7.86 -13.80
N GLU A 93 -11.15 9.18 -14.01
CA GLU A 93 -12.28 10.11 -14.25
C GLU A 93 -13.26 9.66 -15.33
N LYS A 94 -12.82 8.93 -16.35
CA LYS A 94 -13.68 8.48 -17.46
C LYS A 94 -14.58 7.31 -17.11
N TYR A 95 -14.29 6.62 -16.01
CA TYR A 95 -14.89 5.33 -15.66
C TYR A 95 -15.48 5.33 -14.24
N ARG A 96 -15.65 6.50 -13.63
CA ARG A 96 -16.16 6.70 -12.28
C ARG A 96 -17.11 7.87 -12.18
#